data_AF-A0A6M3JT62-F1
#
_entry.id   AF-A0A6M3JT62-F1
#
_cell.length_a   1.000
_cell.length_b   1.000
_cell.length_c   1.000
_cell.angle_alpha   90.00
_cell.angle_beta   90.00
_cell.angle_gamma   90.00
#
_symmetry.space_group_name_H-M   'P 1'
#
loop_
_entity.id
_entity.type
_entity.pdbx_description
1 polymer ?
#
loop_
_entity_poly.entity_id
_entity_poly.type
_entity_poly.pdbx_seq_one_letter_code
_entity_poly.pdbx_strand_id
1 'polypeptide(L)'
;MCAMTRSLDKFNLRISLVDGVNTTTATLTGIATEDEIVSVLLASTKAAVATIEDITSTVSITAASTITVTADYTNDLMIVFWIDKSV
;
A
#
# COMPACT_ATOMS: atom_id res chain seq x y z
N MET A 1 -0.54 -15.03 -6.56
CA MET A 1 0.67 -14.42 -5.95
C MET A 1 0.40 -14.21 -4.48
N CYS A 2 1.30 -14.66 -3.59
CA CYS A 2 1.13 -14.57 -2.14
C CYS A 2 1.74 -13.25 -1.65
N ALA A 3 0.92 -12.34 -1.10
CA ALA A 3 1.42 -11.16 -0.40
C ALA A 3 2.07 -11.59 0.92
N MET A 4 3.28 -11.09 1.22
CA MET A 4 4.01 -11.39 2.45
C MET A 4 3.93 -10.16 3.37
N THR A 5 3.16 -10.25 4.45
CA THR A 5 3.08 -9.21 5.49
C THR A 5 4.09 -9.52 6.59
N ARG A 6 4.93 -8.57 6.99
CA ARG A 6 5.80 -8.65 8.18
C ARG A 6 5.45 -7.53 9.14
N SER A 7 5.17 -7.89 10.40
CA SER A 7 4.79 -6.96 11.47
C SER A 7 6.02 -6.56 12.29
N LEU A 8 6.14 -5.28 12.63
CA LEU A 8 7.00 -4.82 13.73
C LEU A 8 6.11 -4.62 14.95
N ASP A 9 5.90 -5.69 15.73
CA ASP A 9 4.86 -5.82 16.76
C ASP A 9 4.87 -4.75 17.86
N LYS A 10 5.97 -4.01 18.02
CA LYS A 10 6.04 -2.90 18.99
C LYS A 10 5.34 -1.62 18.51
N PHE A 11 5.09 -1.49 17.21
CA PHE A 11 4.55 -0.28 16.59
C PHE A 11 3.28 -0.53 15.78
N ASN A 12 2.79 -1.78 15.75
CA ASN A 12 1.70 -2.21 14.87
C ASN A 12 1.92 -1.81 13.40
N LEU A 13 3.17 -1.62 12.99
CA LEU A 13 3.51 -1.22 11.64
C LEU A 13 3.42 -2.43 10.72
N ARG A 14 2.63 -2.29 9.67
CA ARG A 14 2.43 -3.27 8.62
C ARG A 14 2.90 -2.72 7.28
N ILE A 15 3.35 -3.64 6.44
CA ILE A 15 3.89 -3.34 5.10
C ILE A 15 3.27 -4.31 4.10
N SER A 16 2.87 -3.80 2.95
CA SER A 16 2.38 -4.59 1.82
C SER A 16 2.97 -4.08 0.52
N LEU A 17 3.19 -5.02 -0.39
CA LEU A 17 3.58 -4.77 -1.77
C LEU A 17 2.38 -5.05 -2.67
N VAL A 18 2.02 -4.09 -3.51
CA VAL A 18 0.89 -4.17 -4.44
C VAL A 18 1.40 -3.99 -5.85
N ASP A 19 1.09 -4.95 -6.72
CA ASP A 19 1.41 -4.86 -8.14
C ASP A 19 0.48 -3.87 -8.84
N GLY A 20 1.06 -3.03 -9.70
CA GLY A 20 0.37 -2.04 -10.50
C GLY A 20 -0.45 -2.61 -11.64
N VAL A 21 -1.78 -2.62 -11.48
CA VAL A 21 -2.72 -3.24 -12.43
C VAL A 21 -3.72 -2.25 -13.06
N ASN A 22 -3.43 -0.94 -13.04
CA ASN A 22 -4.29 0.14 -13.56
C ASN A 22 -5.71 0.15 -12.99
N THR A 23 -5.85 0.10 -11.66
CA THR A 23 -7.15 0.18 -10.99
C THR A 23 -7.15 1.33 -9.99
N THR A 24 -8.23 2.12 -9.92
CA THR A 24 -8.38 3.18 -8.92
C THR A 24 -8.43 2.66 -7.49
N THR A 25 -8.49 1.34 -7.31
CA THR A 25 -8.46 0.66 -6.02
C THR A 25 -7.38 -0.41 -5.99
N ALA A 26 -6.81 -0.64 -4.82
CA ALA A 26 -5.86 -1.71 -4.56
C ALA A 26 -6.33 -2.53 -3.35
N THR A 27 -6.09 -3.84 -3.42
CA THR A 27 -6.37 -4.76 -2.31
C THR A 27 -5.17 -4.80 -1.37
N LEU A 28 -5.39 -4.46 -0.11
CA LEU A 28 -4.39 -4.52 0.96
C LEU A 28 -4.87 -5.49 2.03
N THR A 29 -4.41 -6.75 2.00
CA THR A 29 -4.91 -7.74 2.96
C THR A 29 -4.56 -7.34 4.40
N GLY A 30 -5.56 -7.29 5.26
CA GLY A 30 -5.37 -7.01 6.69
C GLY A 30 -5.24 -5.53 7.05
N ILE A 31 -5.62 -4.61 6.15
CA ILE A 31 -5.93 -3.22 6.52
C ILE A 31 -7.41 -3.11 6.93
N ALA A 32 -7.67 -2.44 8.04
CA ALA A 32 -9.00 -2.08 8.52
C ALA A 32 -9.32 -0.60 8.21
N THR A 33 -10.61 -0.23 8.28
CA THR A 33 -11.04 1.15 8.02
C THR A 33 -10.52 2.16 9.06
N GLU A 34 -10.30 1.71 10.28
CA GLU A 34 -9.73 2.53 11.36
C GLU A 34 -8.20 2.67 11.30
N ASP A 35 -7.50 1.92 10.46
CA ASP A 35 -6.04 1.97 10.35
C ASP A 35 -5.54 3.32 9.82
N GLU A 36 -4.25 3.58 9.95
CA GLU A 36 -3.62 4.80 9.47
C GLU A 36 -2.54 4.50 8.42
N ILE A 37 -2.73 5.00 7.20
CA ILE A 37 -1.69 5.00 6.18
C ILE A 37 -0.60 5.99 6.63
N VAL A 38 0.62 5.48 6.77
CA VAL A 38 1.79 6.28 7.16
C VAL A 38 2.55 6.75 5.94
N SER A 39 2.70 5.88 4.95
CA SER A 39 3.41 6.20 3.71
C SER A 39 3.00 5.25 2.59
N VAL A 40 2.94 5.78 1.37
CA VAL A 40 2.78 5.01 0.15
C VAL A 40 3.85 5.44 -0.84
N LEU A 41 4.73 4.50 -1.17
CA LEU A 41 5.80 4.71 -2.14
C LEU A 41 5.47 4.00 -3.43
N LEU A 42 5.65 4.68 -4.55
CA LEU A 42 5.49 4.13 -5.87
C LEU A 42 6.88 3.92 -6.49
N ALA A 43 7.30 2.66 -6.61
CA ALA A 43 8.54 2.29 -7.26
C ALA A 43 8.28 2.00 -8.74
N SER A 44 8.98 2.69 -9.65
CA SER A 44 8.83 2.50 -11.09
C SER A 44 9.09 1.04 -11.47
N THR A 45 8.30 0.46 -12.36
CA THR A 45 8.36 -0.93 -12.86
C THR A 45 8.87 -2.00 -11.89
N LYS A 46 8.02 -3.00 -11.59
CA LYS A 46 8.39 -4.14 -10.74
C LYS A 46 9.68 -4.87 -11.16
N ALA A 47 9.97 -4.92 -12.47
CA ALA A 47 11.12 -5.63 -13.01
C ALA A 47 12.45 -4.88 -12.79
N ALA A 48 12.43 -3.54 -12.79
CA ALA A 48 13.61 -2.71 -12.64
C ALA A 48 13.23 -1.34 -12.05
N VAL A 49 13.51 -1.16 -10.75
CA VAL A 49 13.23 0.10 -10.06
C VAL A 49 14.26 1.17 -10.43
N ALA A 50 13.81 2.21 -11.13
CA ALA A 50 14.58 3.38 -11.53
C ALA A 50 14.23 4.62 -10.68
N THR A 51 12.98 4.80 -10.29
CA THR A 51 12.50 5.91 -9.46
C THR A 51 11.64 5.41 -8.30
N ILE A 52 11.58 6.21 -7.24
CA ILE A 52 10.64 6.05 -6.13
C ILE A 52 9.98 7.41 -5.90
N GLU A 53 8.66 7.45 -5.96
CA GLU A 53 7.83 8.62 -5.67
C GLU A 53 7.01 8.39 -4.41
N ASP A 54 6.84 9.43 -3.59
CA ASP A 54 5.89 9.41 -2.48
C ASP A 54 4.52 9.88 -2.97
N ILE A 55 3.54 8.97 -2.93
CA ILE A 55 2.17 9.22 -3.38
C ILE A 55 1.17 9.18 -2.21
N THR A 56 1.64 9.26 -0.96
CA THR A 56 0.81 9.07 0.25
C THR A 56 -0.45 9.94 0.25
N SER A 57 -0.34 11.20 -0.21
CA SER A 57 -1.47 12.14 -0.27
C SER A 57 -2.58 11.76 -1.27
N THR A 58 -2.32 10.81 -2.16
CA THR A 58 -3.25 10.33 -3.19
C THR A 58 -4.00 9.06 -2.79
N VAL A 59 -3.72 8.53 -1.59
CA VAL A 59 -4.22 7.24 -1.12
C VAL A 59 -5.11 7.42 0.11
N SER A 60 -6.22 6.68 0.14
CA SER A 60 -7.13 6.63 1.29
C SER A 60 -7.68 5.23 1.49
N ILE A 61 -7.97 4.86 2.73
CA ILE A 61 -8.68 3.62 3.05
C ILE A 61 -10.17 3.85 2.82
N THR A 62 -10.81 3.03 1.98
CA THR A 62 -12.23 3.19 1.65
C THR A 62 -13.10 2.06 2.18
N ALA A 63 -12.52 0.88 2.39
CA ALA A 63 -13.17 -0.24 3.04
C ALA A 63 -12.11 -1.19 3.63
N ALA A 64 -12.55 -2.15 4.44
CA ALA A 64 -11.67 -3.22 4.88
C ALA A 64 -11.00 -3.89 3.67
N SER A 65 -9.70 -4.14 3.80
CA SER A 65 -8.86 -4.71 2.74
C SER A 65 -8.77 -3.90 1.43
N THR A 66 -9.23 -2.65 1.40
CA THR A 66 -9.30 -1.83 0.17
C THR A 66 -8.81 -0.41 0.40
N ILE A 67 -7.88 0.03 -0.44
CA ILE A 67 -7.49 1.43 -0.56
C ILE A 67 -7.88 1.97 -1.93
N THR A 68 -8.17 3.26 -2.01
CA THR A 68 -8.32 4.01 -3.26
C THR A 68 -7.03 4.76 -3.54
N VAL A 69 -6.59 4.75 -4.79
CA VAL A 69 -5.39 5.41 -5.28
C VAL A 69 -5.79 6.28 -6.47
N THR A 70 -5.53 7.58 -6.42
CA THR A 70 -5.86 8.50 -7.52
C THR A 70 -4.70 8.72 -8.50
N ALA A 71 -3.47 8.37 -8.11
CA ALA A 71 -2.33 8.31 -9.01
C ALA A 71 -2.42 7.10 -9.96
N ASP A 72 -1.88 7.24 -11.17
CA ASP A 72 -1.62 6.09 -12.04
C ASP A 72 -0.41 5.33 -11.48
N TYR A 73 -0.57 4.03 -11.28
CA TYR A 73 0.50 3.15 -10.81
C TYR A 73 0.62 1.91 -11.70
N THR A 74 0.16 2.00 -12.95
CA THR A 74 0.21 0.90 -13.91
C THR A 74 1.65 0.45 -14.16
N ASN A 75 1.90 -0.86 -14.10
CA ASN A 75 3.22 -1.49 -14.24
C ASN A 75 4.20 -1.25 -13.07
N ASP A 76 3.88 -0.36 -12.16
CA ASP A 76 4.73 -0.01 -11.01
C ASP A 76 4.49 -0.94 -9.82
N LEU A 77 5.34 -0.81 -8.80
CA LEU A 77 5.22 -1.51 -7.54
C LEU A 77 4.89 -0.51 -6.44
N MET A 78 3.72 -0.63 -5.85
CA MET A 78 3.30 0.21 -4.73
C MET A 78 3.68 -0.46 -3.41
N ILE A 79 4.36 0.29 -2.55
CA ILE A 79 4.78 -0.12 -1.20
C ILE A 79 3.95 0.68 -0.22
N VAL A 80 3.08 0.00 0.54
CA VAL A 80 2.16 0.63 1.46
C VAL A 80 2.58 0.32 2.89
N PHE A 81 2.73 1.37 3.70
CA PHE A 81 3.00 1.31 5.13
C PHE A 81 1.78 1.83 5.88
N TRP A 82 1.31 1.06 6.86
CA TRP A 82 0.20 1.48 7.72
C TRP A 82 0.38 1.02 9.16
N ILE A 83 -0.21 1.77 10.09
CA ILE A 83 -0.35 1.38 11.49
C ILE A 83 -1.70 0.68 11.63
N ASP A 84 -1.66 -0.57 12.07
CA ASP A 84 -2.85 -1.28 12.51
C ASP A 84 -3.33 -0.70 13.85
N LYS A 85 -4.50 -0.06 13.82
CA LYS A 85 -5.13 0.57 15.00
C LYS A 85 -6.13 -0.34 15.69
N SER A 86 -6.36 -1.53 15.14
CA SER A 86 -7.36 -2.49 15.61
C SER A 86 -6.86 -3.36 16.78
N VAL A 87 -5.68 -3.04 17.34
CA VAL A 87 -4.97 -3.81 18.38
C VAL A 87 -5.07 -3.17 19.74
#